data_AF-A0A2E6PNY0-F1
#
_entry.id   AF-A0A2E6PNY0-F1
#
_cell.length_a   1.000
_cell.length_b   1.000
_cell.length_c   1.000
_cell.angle_alpha   90.00
_cell.angle_beta   90.00
_cell.angle_gamma   90.00
#
_symmetry.space_group_name_H-M   'P 1'
#
loop_
_entity.id
_entity.type
_entity.pdbx_description
1 polymer ?
#
loop_
_entity_poly.entity_id
_entity_poly.type
_entity_poly.pdbx_seq_one_letter_code
_entity_poly.pdbx_strand_id
1 'polypeptide(L)'
;LQGAAAKFLTFYPDNNHMEDWQEAEKVAEVVPYELQEALVEKTAVVGDPDLVTQRMKELEALGVHHIYLYPAESFTLPEHELRAFKEVIGPAFNLS
;
A
#
# COMPACT_ATOMS: atom_id res chain seq x y z
N LEU A 1 -5.67 19.22 12.06
CA LEU A 1 -5.53 18.46 10.80
C LEU A 1 -4.54 19.12 9.84
N GLN A 2 -4.76 20.36 9.36
CA GLN A 2 -3.82 21.05 8.45
C GLN A 2 -2.37 21.16 8.97
N GLY A 3 -2.16 21.50 10.25
CA GLY A 3 -0.81 21.60 10.83
C GLY A 3 -0.09 20.26 10.99
N ALA A 4 -0.83 19.17 11.20
CA ALA A 4 -0.25 17.83 11.28
C ALA A 4 0.16 17.32 9.90
N ALA A 5 -0.68 17.56 8.87
CA ALA A 5 -0.37 17.24 7.48
C ALA A 5 0.85 18.04 6.96
N ALA A 6 0.94 19.34 7.30
CA ALA A 6 2.09 20.16 6.94
C ALA A 6 3.40 19.68 7.60
N LYS A 7 3.33 19.21 8.86
CA LYS A 7 4.48 18.64 9.57
C LYS A 7 4.86 17.25 9.03
N PHE A 8 3.89 16.44 8.66
CA PHE A 8 4.09 15.13 8.03
C PHE A 8 4.86 15.25 6.71
N LEU A 9 4.57 16.27 5.89
CA LEU A 9 5.27 16.58 4.64
C LEU A 9 6.73 17.04 4.82
N THR A 10 7.17 17.36 6.04
CA THR A 10 8.58 17.71 6.34
C THR A 10 9.43 16.50 6.74
N PHE A 11 8.80 15.36 7.03
CA PHE A 11 9.49 14.09 7.16
C PHE A 11 9.75 13.55 5.76
N TYR A 12 10.80 14.10 5.16
CA TYR A 12 11.49 13.46 4.05
C TYR A 12 12.81 12.89 4.60
N PRO A 13 13.17 11.64 4.28
CA PRO A 13 12.37 10.72 3.47
C PRO A 13 11.03 10.35 4.13
N ASP A 14 10.01 10.09 3.30
CA ASP A 14 8.78 9.45 3.79
C ASP A 14 9.16 8.09 4.43
N ASN A 15 8.23 7.46 5.15
CA ASN A 15 8.54 6.22 5.87
C ASN A 15 9.22 5.15 5.00
N ASN A 16 8.86 5.08 3.72
CA ASN A 16 9.39 4.11 2.76
C ASN A 16 10.83 4.41 2.35
N HIS A 17 11.19 5.69 2.30
CA HIS A 17 12.51 6.11 1.88
C HIS A 17 13.50 6.23 3.06
N MET A 18 13.13 5.76 4.25
CA MET A 18 14.03 5.79 5.41
C MET A 18 15.17 4.79 5.24
N GLU A 19 16.41 5.31 5.24
CA GLU A 19 17.63 4.49 5.11
C GLU A 19 17.87 3.62 6.35
N ASP A 20 17.47 4.09 7.54
CA ASP A 20 17.61 3.38 8.82
C ASP A 20 16.26 3.27 9.52
N TRP A 21 15.56 2.18 9.23
CA TRP A 21 14.26 1.86 9.82
C TRP A 21 14.34 1.66 11.34
N GLN A 22 15.46 1.16 11.86
CA GLN A 22 15.62 0.84 13.28
C GLN A 22 15.78 2.10 14.13
N GLU A 23 16.47 3.12 13.64
CA GLU A 23 16.52 4.42 14.32
C GLU A 23 15.21 5.20 14.18
N ALA A 24 14.55 5.10 13.03
CA ALA A 24 13.27 5.78 12.83
C ALA A 24 12.14 5.24 13.71
N GLU A 25 12.08 3.93 13.94
CA GLU A 25 11.12 3.29 14.84
C GLU A 25 11.24 3.83 16.27
N LYS A 26 12.44 4.18 16.72
CA LYS A 26 12.70 4.68 18.09
C LYS A 26 12.16 6.08 18.35
N VAL A 27 11.96 6.88 17.30
CA VAL A 27 11.56 8.30 17.41
C VAL A 27 10.15 8.56 16.88
N ALA A 28 9.55 7.58 16.20
CA ALA A 28 8.17 7.67 15.73
C ALA A 28 7.18 7.46 16.87
N GLU A 29 6.09 8.24 16.91
CA GLU A 29 4.89 7.81 17.62
C GLU A 29 4.28 6.65 16.82
N VAL A 30 4.55 5.43 17.25
CA VAL A 30 4.06 4.22 16.58
C VAL A 30 2.56 4.10 16.82
N VAL A 31 1.78 4.12 15.74
CA VAL A 31 0.35 3.79 15.80
C VAL A 31 0.24 2.34 16.28
N PRO A 32 -0.56 2.02 17.31
CA PRO A 32 -0.80 0.64 17.73
C PRO A 32 -1.19 -0.25 16.55
N TYR A 33 -0.66 -1.48 16.51
CA TYR A 33 -0.81 -2.37 15.36
C TYR A 33 -2.29 -2.63 15.01
N GLU A 34 -3.15 -2.73 16.02
CA GLU A 34 -4.60 -2.91 15.85
C GLU A 34 -5.26 -1.72 15.13
N LEU A 35 -4.75 -0.51 15.36
CA LEU A 35 -5.22 0.70 14.66
C LEU A 35 -4.65 0.80 13.24
N GLN A 36 -3.46 0.24 12.99
CA GLN A 36 -2.92 0.13 11.64
C GLN A 36 -3.74 -0.85 10.79
N GLU A 37 -4.07 -2.03 11.32
CA GLU A 37 -4.93 -3.01 10.65
C GLU A 37 -6.31 -2.43 10.31
N ALA A 38 -6.97 -1.79 11.29
CA ALA A 38 -8.27 -1.17 11.09
C ALA A 38 -8.24 -0.03 10.05
N LEU A 39 -7.12 0.70 9.95
CA LEU A 39 -6.95 1.73 8.93
C LEU A 39 -6.79 1.09 7.55
N VAL A 40 -5.91 0.10 7.42
CA VAL A 40 -5.65 -0.63 6.17
C VAL A 40 -6.94 -1.24 5.62
N GLU A 41 -7.75 -1.89 6.46
CA GLU A 41 -9.05 -2.45 6.07
C GLU A 41 -10.03 -1.41 5.48
N LYS A 42 -9.87 -0.13 5.83
CA LYS A 42 -10.75 0.96 5.38
C LYS A 42 -10.21 1.71 4.18
N THR A 43 -8.88 1.77 4.01
CA THR A 43 -8.25 2.69 3.05
C THR A 43 -7.50 1.99 1.94
N ALA A 44 -7.24 0.69 2.05
CA ALA A 44 -6.44 -0.05 1.08
C ALA A 44 -7.08 -1.38 0.70
N VAL A 45 -6.69 -1.88 -0.48
CA VAL A 45 -6.95 -3.27 -0.89
C VAL A 45 -5.67 -4.04 -0.61
N VAL A 46 -5.66 -4.82 0.47
CA VAL A 46 -4.49 -5.60 0.91
C VAL A 46 -4.93 -7.04 1.15
N GLY A 47 -4.09 -7.99 0.76
CA GLY A 47 -4.36 -9.43 0.88
C GLY A 47 -3.53 -10.25 -0.10
N ASP A 48 -3.91 -11.52 -0.26
CA ASP A 48 -3.35 -12.37 -1.31
C ASP A 48 -3.84 -11.97 -2.72
N PRO A 49 -3.22 -12.47 -3.80
CA PRO A 49 -3.57 -12.09 -5.16
C PRO A 49 -5.05 -12.32 -5.53
N ASP A 50 -5.68 -13.37 -5.00
CA ASP A 50 -7.08 -13.70 -5.30
C ASP A 50 -8.03 -12.70 -4.63
N LEU A 51 -7.80 -12.40 -3.35
CA LEU A 51 -8.58 -11.41 -2.60
C LEU A 51 -8.42 -10.02 -3.20
N VAL A 52 -7.19 -9.62 -3.54
CA VAL A 52 -6.91 -8.33 -4.20
C VAL A 52 -7.64 -8.26 -5.54
N THR A 53 -7.61 -9.32 -6.34
CA THR A 53 -8.34 -9.39 -7.62
C THR A 53 -9.84 -9.22 -7.42
N GLN A 54 -10.44 -9.91 -6.45
CA GLN A 54 -11.87 -9.78 -6.14
C GLN A 54 -12.23 -8.33 -5.77
N ARG A 55 -11.47 -7.73 -4.84
CA ARG A 55 -11.72 -6.35 -4.39
C ARG A 55 -11.54 -5.33 -5.51
N MET A 56 -10.58 -5.52 -6.40
CA MET A 56 -10.42 -4.66 -7.58
C MET A 56 -11.66 -4.72 -8.50
N LYS A 57 -12.29 -5.89 -8.68
CA LYS A 57 -13.54 -6.01 -9.45
C LYS A 57 -14.71 -5.32 -8.78
N GLU A 58 -14.80 -5.41 -7.45
CA GLU A 58 -15.80 -4.67 -6.66
C GLU A 58 -15.63 -3.15 -6.86
N LEU A 59 -14.40 -2.65 -6.86
CA LEU A 59 -14.10 -1.23 -7.09
C LEU A 59 -14.40 -0.80 -8.54
N GLU A 60 -14.08 -1.63 -9.53
CA GLU A 60 -14.43 -1.38 -10.94
C GLU A 60 -15.95 -1.23 -11.13
N ALA A 61 -16.75 -2.09 -10.49
CA ALA A 61 -18.21 -2.01 -10.51
C ALA A 61 -18.76 -0.72 -9.86
N LEU A 62 -17.96 -0.07 -9.00
CA LEU A 62 -18.27 1.22 -8.38
C LEU A 62 -17.75 2.42 -9.20
N GLY A 63 -17.16 2.19 -10.38
CA GLY A 63 -16.65 3.24 -11.28
C GLY A 63 -15.20 3.66 -11.01
N VAL A 64 -14.43 2.86 -10.26
CA VAL A 64 -12.99 3.09 -10.12
C VAL A 64 -12.28 2.52 -11.35
N HIS A 65 -11.50 3.35 -12.05
CA HIS A 65 -10.82 2.97 -13.30
C HIS A 65 -9.29 3.05 -13.23
N HIS A 66 -8.76 3.55 -12.11
CA HIS A 66 -7.33 3.70 -11.90
C HIS A 66 -7.00 3.25 -10.48
N ILE A 67 -5.94 2.46 -10.36
CA ILE A 67 -5.40 2.02 -9.07
C ILE A 67 -3.92 2.41 -9.00
N TYR A 68 -3.47 2.77 -7.82
CA TYR A 68 -2.05 2.98 -7.52
C TYR A 68 -1.51 1.73 -6.84
N LEU A 69 -0.48 1.12 -7.42
CA LEU A 69 0.23 0.02 -6.80
C LEU A 69 1.27 0.61 -5.84
N TYR A 70 1.13 0.25 -4.57
CA TYR A 70 2.11 0.59 -3.55
C TYR A 70 2.80 -0.71 -3.09
N PRO A 71 4.04 -0.98 -3.55
CA PRO A 71 4.75 -2.20 -3.19
C PRO A 71 5.13 -2.22 -1.71
N ALA A 72 5.22 -3.41 -1.13
CA ALA A 72 5.59 -3.57 0.28
C ALA A 72 7.04 -3.13 0.58
N GLU A 73 7.92 -3.22 -0.41
CA GLU A 73 9.32 -2.86 -0.29
C GLU A 73 9.66 -1.62 -1.13
N SER A 74 10.47 -0.72 -0.56
CA SER A 74 10.70 0.62 -1.10
C SER A 74 11.97 0.75 -1.94
N PHE A 75 12.93 -0.16 -1.76
CA PHE A 75 14.26 -0.09 -2.37
C PHE A 75 14.63 -1.33 -3.19
N THR A 76 13.66 -2.22 -3.40
CA THR A 76 13.83 -3.47 -4.14
C THR A 76 12.78 -3.54 -5.24
N LEU A 77 13.07 -4.37 -6.25
CA LEU A 77 12.07 -4.66 -7.27
C LEU A 77 10.96 -5.50 -6.61
N PRO A 78 9.68 -5.11 -6.75
CA PRO A 78 8.57 -5.81 -6.09
C PRO A 78 8.24 -7.12 -6.83
N GLU A 79 9.13 -8.11 -6.73
CA GLU A 79 9.02 -9.35 -7.49
C GLU A 79 7.74 -10.14 -7.17
N HIS A 80 7.29 -10.07 -5.92
CA HIS A 80 6.07 -10.75 -5.46
C HIS A 80 4.81 -10.14 -6.10
N GLU A 81 4.69 -8.82 -6.06
CA GLU A 81 3.58 -8.09 -6.67
C GLU A 81 3.61 -8.20 -8.20
N LEU A 82 4.79 -8.08 -8.82
CA LEU A 82 4.94 -8.27 -10.27
C LEU A 82 4.48 -9.66 -10.70
N ARG A 83 4.84 -10.71 -9.94
CA ARG A 83 4.39 -12.07 -10.19
C ARG A 83 2.88 -12.20 -10.01
N ALA A 84 2.31 -11.65 -8.95
CA ALA A 84 0.87 -11.65 -8.71
C ALA A 84 0.10 -10.98 -9.86
N PHE A 85 0.61 -9.85 -10.37
CA PHE A 85 0.05 -9.16 -11.52
C PHE A 85 0.13 -10.00 -12.80
N LYS A 86 1.26 -10.66 -13.03
CA LYS A 86 1.45 -11.49 -14.22
C LYS A 86 0.60 -12.76 -14.20
N GLU A 87 0.49 -13.43 -13.06
CA GLU A 87 -0.03 -14.79 -12.97
C GLU A 87 -1.50 -14.86 -12.54
N VAL A 88 -1.99 -13.87 -11.78
CA VAL A 88 -3.35 -13.91 -11.19
C VAL A 88 -4.17 -12.68 -11.57
N ILE A 89 -3.71 -11.49 -11.21
CA ILE A 89 -4.51 -10.26 -11.31
C ILE A 89 -4.68 -9.85 -12.78
N GLY A 90 -3.60 -9.74 -13.55
CA GLY A 90 -3.64 -9.32 -14.96
C GLY A 90 -4.57 -10.16 -15.84
N PRO A 91 -4.48 -11.51 -15.80
CA PRO A 91 -5.41 -12.39 -16.50
C PRO A 91 -6.89 -12.14 -16.14
N ALA A 92 -7.19 -11.78 -14.89
CA ALA A 92 -8.56 -11.54 -14.44
C ALA A 92 -9.17 -10.23 -14.97
N PHE A 93 -8.34 -9.31 -15.46
CA PHE A 93 -8.72 -8.02 -16.05
C PHE A 93 -8.42 -7.92 -17.55
N ASN A 94 -8.00 -9.02 -18.19
CA ASN A 94 -7.53 -9.05 -19.58
C ASN A 94 -6.39 -8.04 -19.86
N LEU A 95 -5.54 -7.79 -18.87
CA LEU A 95 -4.34 -6.98 -19.05
C LEU A 95 -3.31 -7.84 -19.79
N SER A 96 -2.94 -7.43 -21.00
CA SER A 96 -1.99 -8.12 -21.89
C SER A 96 -0.53 -7.87 -21.52
#